data_AF-A0A920RAH7-F1
#
_entry.id   AF-A0A920RAH7-F1
#
_cell.length_a   1.000
_cell.length_b   1.000
_cell.length_c   1.000
_cell.angle_alpha   90.00
_cell.angle_beta   90.00
_cell.angle_gamma   90.00
#
_symmetry.space_group_name_H-M   'P 1'
#
loop_
_entity.id
_entity.type
_entity.pdbx_description
1 polymer ?
#
loop_
_entity_poly.entity_id
_entity_poly.type
_entity_poly.pdbx_seq_one_letter_code
_entity_poly.pdbx_strand_id
1 'polypeptide(L)'
;MPLGVDAINPLSGDPIPVWVANFVLMSYGTGAIMAVPAHDERDHEFALRYGLPIRQVIAPSDAREIDVNQAAYVEKEQIRTVNSGQFDGLDYVDAFERFTSYVEAQGLGSRRVNYRLRDWGVSRQRYWGCPIPVIHCETCGIVPVPTADLPVILPKT
;
A
#
# COMPACT_ATOMS: atom_id res chain seq x y z
N MET A 1 -13.12 -8.05 7.71
CA MET A 1 -13.93 -9.27 7.49
C MET A 1 -13.10 -10.29 6.74
N PRO A 2 -13.08 -11.57 7.14
CA PRO A 2 -12.38 -12.61 6.39
C PRO A 2 -13.12 -12.91 5.08
N LEU A 3 -12.38 -13.22 4.01
CA LEU A 3 -12.97 -13.60 2.72
C LEU A 3 -13.18 -15.11 2.55
N GLY A 4 -12.65 -15.93 3.47
CA GLY A 4 -12.72 -17.39 3.37
C GLY A 4 -11.84 -17.98 2.27
N VAL A 5 -10.86 -17.21 1.79
CA VAL A 5 -9.84 -17.64 0.84
C VAL A 5 -8.46 -17.31 1.40
N ASP A 6 -7.47 -18.12 1.03
CA ASP A 6 -6.08 -17.95 1.43
C ASP A 6 -5.23 -17.57 0.21
N ALA A 7 -4.23 -16.73 0.44
CA ALA A 7 -3.13 -16.48 -0.48
C ALA A 7 -1.89 -17.27 -0.01
N ILE A 8 -1.00 -17.64 -0.93
CA ILE A 8 0.24 -18.32 -0.58
C ILE A 8 1.35 -17.28 -0.43
N ASN A 9 2.06 -17.30 0.70
CA ASN A 9 3.30 -16.54 0.84
C ASN A 9 4.32 -17.09 -0.15
N PRO A 10 4.82 -16.31 -1.12
CA PRO A 10 5.69 -16.83 -2.17
C PRO A 10 7.08 -17.26 -1.66
N LEU A 11 7.46 -16.87 -0.44
CA LEU A 11 8.76 -17.22 0.15
C LEU A 11 8.67 -18.35 1.17
N SER A 12 7.69 -18.31 2.08
CA SER A 12 7.53 -19.38 3.07
C SER A 12 6.68 -20.55 2.57
N GLY A 13 5.85 -20.34 1.55
CA GLY A 13 4.85 -21.32 1.08
C GLY A 13 3.63 -21.44 1.99
N ASP A 14 3.57 -20.69 3.09
CA ASP A 14 2.47 -20.75 4.05
C ASP A 14 1.18 -20.14 3.47
N PRO A 15 0.01 -20.72 3.77
CA PRO A 15 -1.27 -20.06 3.52
C PRO A 15 -1.46 -18.87 4.47
N ILE A 16 -1.91 -17.75 3.91
CA ILE A 16 -2.22 -16.50 4.61
C ILE A 16 -3.68 -16.15 4.32
N PRO A 17 -4.52 -15.94 5.35
CA PRO A 17 -5.92 -15.60 5.14
C PRO A 17 -6.08 -14.21 4.53
N VAL A 18 -6.99 -14.07 3.56
CA VAL A 18 -7.29 -12.79 2.92
C VAL A 18 -8.44 -12.09 3.62
N TRP A 19 -8.26 -10.80 3.93
CA TRP A 19 -9.23 -9.98 4.65
C TRP A 19 -9.57 -8.71 3.89
N VAL A 20 -10.82 -8.26 4.05
CA VAL A 20 -11.23 -6.90 3.68
C VAL A 20 -11.22 -6.03 4.94
N ALA A 21 -10.50 -4.92 4.87
CA ALA A 21 -10.41 -3.95 5.93
C ALA A 21 -10.67 -2.53 5.40
N ASN A 22 -11.30 -1.68 6.21
CA ASN A 22 -11.70 -0.33 5.83
C ASN A 22 -10.52 0.65 5.69
N PHE A 23 -9.37 0.34 6.28
CA PHE A 23 -8.17 1.18 6.20
C PHE A 23 -7.33 0.92 4.95
N VAL A 24 -7.67 -0.11 4.16
CA VAL A 24 -7.05 -0.39 2.86
C VAL A 24 -7.83 0.34 1.77
N LEU A 25 -7.20 1.36 1.17
CA LEU A 25 -7.84 2.21 0.17
C LEU A 25 -7.64 1.63 -1.23
N MET A 26 -8.74 1.30 -1.93
CA MET A 26 -8.71 0.81 -3.32
C MET A 26 -8.02 1.77 -4.30
N SER A 27 -8.06 3.07 -4.01
CA SER A 27 -7.45 4.11 -4.86
C SER A 27 -5.96 4.35 -4.56
N TYR A 28 -5.33 3.57 -3.68
CA TYR A 28 -3.93 3.75 -3.29
C TYR A 28 -3.13 2.46 -3.46
N GLY A 29 -1.96 2.58 -4.09
CA GLY A 29 -1.15 1.41 -4.46
C GLY A 29 -1.93 0.49 -5.40
N THR A 30 -1.99 -0.79 -5.07
CA THR A 30 -2.76 -1.80 -5.81
C THR A 30 -4.16 -2.04 -5.22
N GLY A 31 -4.56 -1.31 -4.18
CA GLY A 31 -5.77 -1.61 -3.41
C GLY A 31 -5.66 -2.83 -2.49
N ALA A 32 -4.46 -3.40 -2.35
CA ALA A 32 -4.14 -4.49 -1.44
C ALA A 32 -2.81 -4.20 -0.75
N ILE A 33 -2.67 -4.68 0.50
CA ILE A 33 -1.42 -4.60 1.27
C ILE A 33 -1.11 -5.99 1.85
N MET A 34 0.17 -6.28 2.07
CA MET A 34 0.58 -7.36 2.95
C MET A 34 0.58 -6.83 4.39
N ALA A 35 -0.10 -7.52 5.30
CA ALA A 35 -0.12 -7.14 6.70
C ALA A 35 1.09 -7.73 7.42
N VAL A 36 1.81 -6.93 8.20
CA VAL A 36 2.95 -7.38 9.03
C VAL A 36 2.74 -6.93 10.47
N PRO A 37 1.87 -7.61 11.25
CA PRO A 37 1.41 -7.14 12.56
C PRO A 37 2.52 -6.93 13.59
N ALA A 38 3.64 -7.64 13.48
CA ALA A 38 4.76 -7.46 14.42
C ALA A 38 5.50 -6.14 14.21
N HIS A 39 5.33 -5.47 13.07
CA HIS A 39 6.16 -4.33 12.63
C HIS A 39 5.37 -3.17 11.97
N ASP A 40 4.04 -3.21 11.94
CA ASP A 40 3.14 -2.08 11.58
C ASP A 40 2.03 -1.97 12.64
N GLU A 41 1.86 -0.78 13.20
CA GLU A 41 0.91 -0.52 14.30
C GLU A 41 -0.56 -0.78 13.91
N ARG A 42 -0.95 -0.45 12.67
CA ARG A 42 -2.34 -0.61 12.21
C ARG A 42 -2.65 -2.07 11.98
N ASP A 43 -1.69 -2.80 11.42
CA ASP A 43 -1.78 -4.25 11.25
C ASP A 43 -1.79 -4.96 12.60
N HIS A 44 -1.04 -4.45 13.58
CA HIS A 44 -1.00 -4.96 14.94
C HIS A 44 -2.36 -4.84 15.65
N GLU A 45 -2.95 -3.65 15.64
CA GLU A 45 -4.28 -3.42 16.20
C GLU A 45 -5.34 -4.31 15.55
N PHE A 46 -5.26 -4.46 14.22
CA PHE A 46 -6.16 -5.34 13.49
C PHE A 46 -5.95 -6.81 13.88
N ALA A 47 -4.71 -7.27 13.96
CA ALA A 47 -4.39 -8.64 14.32
C ALA A 47 -4.83 -8.98 15.75
N LEU A 48 -4.58 -8.10 16.73
CA LEU A 48 -5.05 -8.27 18.11
C LEU A 48 -6.58 -8.34 18.18
N ARG A 49 -7.27 -7.45 17.46
CA ARG A 49 -8.74 -7.41 17.47
C ARG A 49 -9.39 -8.67 16.90
N TYR A 50 -8.76 -9.28 15.89
CA TYR A 50 -9.31 -10.44 15.18
C TYR A 50 -8.59 -11.76 15.50
N GLY A 51 -7.66 -11.78 16.46
CA GLY A 51 -6.92 -12.97 16.86
C GLY A 51 -6.04 -13.55 15.74
N LEU A 52 -5.46 -12.69 14.91
CA LEU A 52 -4.58 -13.11 13.82
C LEU A 52 -3.15 -13.33 14.33
N PRO A 53 -2.36 -14.22 13.67
CA PRO A 53 -0.98 -14.48 14.07
C PRO A 53 -0.10 -13.22 13.98
N ILE A 54 0.68 -12.98 15.03
CA ILE A 54 1.73 -11.97 15.07
C ILE A 54 3.07 -12.68 15.03
N ARG A 55 3.83 -12.51 13.95
CA ARG A 55 5.12 -13.18 13.72
C ARG A 55 6.25 -12.16 13.69
N GLN A 56 7.18 -12.27 14.63
CA GLN A 56 8.37 -11.43 14.68
C GLN A 56 9.35 -11.83 13.58
N VAL A 57 9.73 -10.87 12.73
CA VAL A 57 10.77 -11.05 11.70
C VAL A 57 11.92 -10.05 11.81
N ILE A 58 11.79 -9.06 12.70
CA ILE A 58 12.83 -8.08 13.02
C ILE A 58 13.08 -8.11 14.53
N ALA A 59 14.34 -8.05 14.92
CA ALA A 59 14.79 -7.90 16.30
C ALA A 59 15.77 -6.73 16.42
N PRO A 60 15.89 -6.13 17.62
CA PRO A 60 16.97 -5.18 17.91
C PRO A 60 18.36 -5.81 17.73
N SER A 61 19.32 -5.04 17.21
CA SER A 61 20.70 -5.52 17.01
C SER A 61 21.49 -5.62 18.33
N ASP A 62 21.09 -4.86 19.36
CA ASP A 62 21.65 -4.90 20.71
C ASP A 62 21.16 -6.11 21.53
N ALA A 63 20.40 -7.01 20.91
CA ALA A 63 19.84 -8.22 21.51
C ALA A 63 18.92 -7.99 22.71
N ARG A 64 18.37 -6.78 22.89
CA ARG A 64 17.29 -6.58 23.87
C ARG A 64 16.06 -7.39 23.47
N GLU A 65 15.40 -7.98 24.45
CA GLU A 65 14.15 -8.71 24.23
C GLU A 65 13.00 -7.73 23.95
N ILE A 66 12.16 -8.09 23.00
CA ILE A 66 10.94 -7.36 22.64
C ILE A 66 9.77 -8.34 22.60
N ASP A 67 8.59 -7.89 23.01
CA ASP A 67 7.36 -8.66 22.90
C ASP A 67 6.45 -8.03 21.84
N VAL A 68 6.50 -8.60 20.64
CA VAL A 68 5.69 -8.13 19.51
C VAL A 68 4.19 -8.39 19.68
N ASN A 69 3.78 -9.18 20.68
CA ASN A 69 2.35 -9.38 21.00
C ASN A 69 1.78 -8.23 21.85
N GLN A 70 2.64 -7.47 22.53
CA GLN A 70 2.24 -6.29 23.30
C GLN A 70 2.20 -5.04 22.42
N ALA A 71 3.21 -4.87 21.56
CA ALA A 71 3.32 -3.72 20.68
C ALA A 71 4.11 -4.06 19.41
N ALA A 72 3.73 -3.45 18.29
CA ALA A 72 4.51 -3.53 17.06
C ALA A 72 5.90 -2.92 17.24
N TYR A 73 6.94 -3.61 16.78
CA TYR A 73 8.30 -3.11 16.74
C TYR A 73 8.57 -2.41 15.40
N VAL A 74 8.50 -1.08 15.40
CA VAL A 74 8.54 -0.24 14.17
C VAL A 74 9.89 0.43 13.90
N GLU A 75 10.89 0.17 14.75
CA GLU A 75 12.23 0.74 14.59
C GLU A 75 12.89 0.24 13.30
N LYS A 76 13.65 1.13 12.65
CA LYS A 76 14.38 0.83 11.40
C LYS A 76 15.89 0.85 11.56
N GLU A 77 16.36 1.50 12.62
CA GLU A 77 17.78 1.63 12.93
C GLU A 77 18.16 0.56 13.95
N GLN A 78 19.42 0.08 13.87
CA GLN A 78 19.94 -0.91 14.82
C GLN A 78 19.04 -2.15 14.92
N ILE A 79 18.65 -2.67 13.76
CA ILE A 79 17.84 -3.87 13.64
C ILE A 79 18.60 -5.00 12.97
N ARG A 80 18.15 -6.22 13.23
CA ARG A 80 18.54 -7.43 12.52
C ARG A 80 17.30 -8.24 12.15
N THR A 81 17.33 -8.88 11.00
CA THR A 81 16.29 -9.84 10.59
C THR A 81 16.41 -11.15 11.38
N VAL A 82 15.26 -11.73 11.73
CA VAL A 82 15.13 -13.03 12.42
C VAL A 82 13.94 -13.80 11.83
N ASN A 83 13.88 -15.12 12.02
CA ASN A 83 12.77 -15.97 11.57
C ASN A 83 12.40 -15.80 10.07
N SER A 84 13.39 -15.45 9.25
CA SER A 84 13.29 -15.09 7.83
C SER A 84 14.12 -16.03 6.95
N GLY A 85 14.60 -17.16 7.50
CA GLY A 85 15.29 -18.22 6.76
C GLY A 85 16.64 -17.76 6.23
N GLN A 86 16.84 -17.83 4.91
CA GLN A 86 18.11 -17.42 4.28
C GLN A 86 18.44 -15.93 4.43
N PHE A 87 17.49 -15.13 4.94
CA PHE A 87 17.65 -13.71 5.16
C PHE A 87 17.90 -13.36 6.63
N ASP A 88 18.15 -14.32 7.52
CA ASP A 88 18.42 -14.06 8.93
C ASP A 88 19.78 -13.37 9.17
N GLY A 89 19.83 -12.52 10.20
CA GLY A 89 21.05 -11.86 10.66
C GLY A 89 21.50 -10.67 9.80
N LEU A 90 20.65 -10.18 8.90
CA LEU A 90 20.94 -9.02 8.04
C LEU A 90 20.47 -7.73 8.70
N ASP A 91 21.18 -6.64 8.46
CA ASP A 91 20.70 -5.29 8.78
C ASP A 91 19.61 -4.83 7.79
N TYR A 92 19.03 -3.66 8.03
CA TYR A 92 17.95 -3.13 7.18
C TYR A 92 18.36 -2.97 5.71
N VAL A 93 19.56 -2.45 5.44
CA VAL A 93 19.99 -2.11 4.08
C VAL A 93 20.30 -3.39 3.30
N ASP A 94 21.05 -4.30 3.90
CA ASP A 94 21.40 -5.58 3.32
C ASP A 94 20.16 -6.47 3.14
N ALA A 95 19.25 -6.49 4.12
CA ALA A 95 17.99 -7.23 4.02
C ALA A 95 17.17 -6.72 2.84
N PHE A 96 17.01 -5.41 2.70
CA PHE A 96 16.23 -4.82 1.61
C PHE A 96 16.83 -5.18 0.24
N GLU A 97 18.14 -5.00 0.05
CA GLU A 97 18.78 -5.26 -1.24
C GLU A 97 18.78 -6.75 -1.60
N ARG A 98 19.11 -7.64 -0.65
CA ARG A 98 19.12 -9.09 -0.90
C ARG A 98 17.72 -9.62 -1.17
N PHE A 99 16.73 -9.19 -0.38
CA PHE A 99 15.35 -9.62 -0.55
C PHE A 99 14.82 -9.19 -1.92
N THR A 100 15.03 -7.92 -2.28
CA THR A 100 14.49 -7.39 -3.52
C THR A 100 15.16 -8.02 -4.74
N SER A 101 16.48 -8.23 -4.69
CA SER A 101 17.21 -8.93 -5.75
C SER A 101 16.74 -10.38 -5.91
N TYR A 102 16.44 -11.07 -4.80
CA TYR A 102 15.90 -12.42 -4.84
C TYR A 102 14.49 -12.46 -5.46
N VAL A 103 13.59 -11.58 -5.03
CA VAL A 103 12.21 -11.49 -5.55
C VAL A 103 12.19 -11.19 -7.04
N GLU A 104 13.06 -10.29 -7.52
CA GLU A 104 13.20 -9.98 -8.94
C GLU A 104 13.75 -11.15 -9.74
N ALA A 105 14.78 -11.84 -9.24
CA ALA A 105 15.37 -13.00 -9.91
C ALA A 105 14.38 -14.17 -10.05
N GLN A 106 13.45 -14.33 -9.11
CA GLN A 106 12.39 -15.34 -9.15
C GLN A 106 11.14 -14.89 -9.93
N GLY A 107 11.09 -13.65 -10.42
CA GLY A 107 9.92 -13.10 -11.11
C GLY A 107 8.69 -12.91 -10.21
N LEU A 108 8.89 -12.86 -8.89
CA LEU A 108 7.82 -12.75 -7.89
C LEU A 108 7.39 -11.28 -7.66
N GLY A 109 8.17 -10.32 -8.13
CA GLY A 109 7.91 -8.89 -7.96
C GLY A 109 9.01 -8.02 -8.55
N SER A 110 8.86 -6.70 -8.43
CA SER A 110 9.84 -5.72 -8.88
C SER A 110 9.83 -4.45 -8.03
N ARG A 111 10.97 -3.74 -7.98
CA ARG A 111 11.05 -2.43 -7.33
C ARG A 111 10.05 -1.44 -7.95
N ARG A 112 9.32 -0.73 -7.10
CA ARG A 112 8.40 0.33 -7.49
C ARG A 112 8.58 1.55 -6.59
N VAL A 113 8.64 2.73 -7.19
CA VAL A 113 8.58 4.01 -6.48
C VAL A 113 7.11 4.44 -6.42
N ASN A 114 6.62 4.70 -5.21
CA ASN A 114 5.25 5.16 -4.97
C ASN A 114 5.26 6.55 -4.32
N TYR A 115 4.24 7.35 -4.63
CA TYR A 115 4.06 8.68 -4.06
C TYR A 115 2.79 8.71 -3.22
N ARG A 116 2.85 9.41 -2.08
CA ARG A 116 1.65 9.75 -1.30
C ARG A 116 0.80 10.82 -1.99
N LEU A 117 1.41 11.61 -2.88
CA LEU A 117 0.75 12.63 -3.68
C LEU A 117 -0.32 11.98 -4.57
N ARG A 118 -1.48 12.62 -4.66
CA ARG A 118 -2.60 12.21 -5.51
C ARG A 118 -2.80 13.22 -6.63
N ASP A 119 -3.44 12.79 -7.70
CA ASP A 119 -3.84 13.69 -8.77
C ASP A 119 -4.74 14.81 -8.27
N TRP A 120 -4.60 15.97 -8.92
CA TRP A 120 -5.39 17.13 -8.56
C TRP A 120 -6.79 17.04 -9.15
N GLY A 121 -7.76 16.68 -8.30
CA GLY A 121 -9.17 16.80 -8.64
C GLY A 121 -9.59 18.26 -8.73
N VAL A 122 -9.69 18.81 -9.96
CA VAL A 122 -10.09 20.21 -10.22
C VAL A 122 -11.60 20.41 -10.33
N SER A 123 -12.35 19.37 -10.70
CA SER A 123 -13.80 19.47 -10.95
C SER A 123 -14.60 19.74 -9.68
N ARG A 124 -15.64 20.57 -9.76
CA ARG A 124 -16.51 20.94 -8.63
C ARG A 124 -17.97 20.92 -9.04
N GLN A 125 -18.84 20.40 -8.17
CA GLN A 125 -20.30 20.47 -8.32
C GLN A 125 -20.82 21.79 -7.73
N ARG A 126 -20.40 22.91 -8.33
CA ARG A 126 -20.76 24.28 -7.94
C ARG A 126 -20.98 25.12 -9.20
N TYR A 127 -22.03 25.93 -9.19
CA TYR A 127 -22.33 26.82 -10.31
C TYR A 127 -21.30 27.95 -10.44
N TRP A 128 -20.92 28.59 -9.33
CA TRP A 128 -19.99 29.72 -9.36
C TRP A 128 -18.53 29.26 -9.49
N GLY A 129 -18.07 29.07 -10.73
CA GLY A 129 -16.71 28.68 -11.09
C GLY A 129 -16.45 28.80 -12.59
N CYS A 130 -15.20 28.60 -13.01
CA CYS A 130 -14.84 28.54 -14.44
C CYS A 130 -15.39 27.24 -15.05
N PRO A 131 -16.22 27.30 -16.12
CA PRO A 131 -16.69 26.10 -16.79
C PRO A 131 -15.54 25.26 -17.36
N ILE A 132 -15.60 23.94 -17.18
CA ILE A 132 -14.60 23.01 -17.72
C ILE A 132 -14.81 22.91 -19.23
N PRO A 133 -13.80 23.19 -20.08
CA PRO A 133 -13.95 23.25 -21.53
C PRO A 133 -13.95 21.86 -22.18
N VAL A 134 -14.94 21.05 -21.83
CA VAL A 134 -15.15 19.67 -22.30
C VAL A 134 -16.57 19.50 -22.79
N ILE A 135 -16.73 18.83 -23.93
CA ILE A 135 -18.00 18.47 -24.55
C ILE A 135 -18.19 16.95 -24.44
N HIS A 136 -19.40 16.54 -24.05
CA HIS A 136 -19.82 15.14 -24.11
C HIS A 136 -20.61 14.93 -25.40
N CYS A 137 -19.99 14.29 -26.39
CA CYS A 137 -20.61 13.92 -27.66
C CYS A 137 -21.11 12.47 -27.59
N GLU A 138 -22.35 12.23 -28.03
CA GLU A 138 -22.96 10.89 -27.99
C GLU A 138 -22.23 9.84 -28.84
N THR A 139 -21.58 10.26 -29.92
CA THR A 139 -20.84 9.36 -30.83
C THR A 139 -19.34 9.39 -30.61
N CYS A 140 -18.76 10.56 -30.31
CA CYS A 140 -17.31 10.74 -30.19
C CYS A 140 -16.78 10.60 -28.75
N GLY A 141 -17.65 10.61 -27.74
CA GLY A 141 -17.27 10.60 -26.34
C GLY A 141 -16.84 11.96 -25.81
N ILE A 142 -15.78 12.00 -25.00
CA ILE A 142 -15.28 13.21 -24.34
C ILE A 142 -14.32 13.94 -25.29
N VAL A 143 -14.68 15.15 -25.71
CA VAL A 143 -13.85 15.97 -26.62
C VAL A 143 -13.62 17.37 -26.02
N PRO A 144 -12.44 17.98 -26.22
CA PRO A 144 -12.18 19.33 -25.74
C PRO A 144 -12.95 20.37 -26.57
N VAL A 145 -13.30 21.49 -25.97
CA VAL A 145 -13.82 22.66 -26.70
C VAL A 145 -12.71 23.21 -27.61
N PRO A 146 -12.99 23.52 -28.89
CA PRO A 146 -11.99 24.13 -29.78
C PRO A 146 -11.45 25.46 -29.23
N THR A 147 -10.16 25.73 -29.44
CA THR A 147 -9.51 26.96 -28.94
C THR A 147 -10.21 28.23 -29.38
N ALA A 148 -10.78 28.24 -30.59
CA ALA A 148 -11.51 29.38 -31.14
C ALA A 148 -12.84 29.67 -30.40
N ASP A 149 -13.38 28.69 -29.69
CA ASP A 149 -14.66 28.77 -28.97
C ASP A 149 -14.47 29.08 -27.47
N LEU A 150 -13.22 29.32 -27.04
CA LEU A 150 -12.90 29.76 -25.68
C LEU A 150 -13.06 31.29 -25.55
N PRO A 151 -13.52 31.81 -24.39
CA PRO A 151 -13.86 31.08 -23.16
C PRO A 151 -15.28 30.49 -23.19
N VAL A 152 -15.46 29.36 -22.51
CA VAL A 152 -16.80 28.85 -22.20
C VAL A 152 -17.40 29.74 -21.12
N ILE A 153 -18.39 30.55 -21.49
CA ILE A 153 -18.99 31.54 -20.60
C ILE A 153 -19.96 30.85 -19.64
N LEU A 154 -19.83 31.12 -18.33
CA LEU A 154 -20.80 30.68 -17.33
C LEU A 154 -22.17 31.34 -17.62
N PRO A 155 -23.27 30.58 -17.80
CA PRO A 155 -24.58 31.16 -18.08
C PRO A 155 -25.01 32.10 -16.96
N LYS A 156 -25.50 33.30 -17.26
CA LYS A 156 -25.98 34.24 -16.23
C LYS A 156 -27.31 33.74 -15.65
N THR A 157 -27.45 33.86 -14.34
CA THR A 157 -28.72 33.68 -13.62
C THR A 157 -29.56 34.94 -13.65
#